data_AF-A0A819J828-F1
#
_entry.id   AF-A0A819J828-F1
#
_cell.length_a   1.000
_cell.length_b   1.000
_cell.length_c   1.000
_cell.angle_alpha   90.00
_cell.angle_beta   90.00
_cell.angle_gamma   90.00
#
_symmetry.space_group_name_H-M   'P 1'
#
loop_
_entity.id
_entity.type
_entity.pdbx_description
1 polymer ?
#
loop_
_entity_poly.entity_id
_entity_poly.type
_entity_poly.pdbx_seq_one_letter_code
_entity_poly.pdbx_strand_id
1 'polypeptide(L)'
;FPLGTLLANIIGSYIYLGMVAIKEYVHILSPLVKQLIISIILGYCGCLTTISTFILELDTIKKRKYIYAYGIITVLFIQIVYIILGAKFSYLCSPQ
;
A
#
# COMPACT_ATOMS: atom_id res chain seq x y z
N PHE A 1 -13.08 -15.52 7.06
CA PHE A 1 -12.63 -14.35 6.29
C PHE A 1 -11.15 -14.20 6.57
N PRO A 2 -10.29 -14.12 5.55
CA PRO A 2 -8.84 -14.16 5.76
C PRO A 2 -8.31 -12.79 6.17
N LEU A 3 -8.34 -12.53 7.48
CA LEU A 3 -7.92 -11.24 8.04
C LEU A 3 -6.40 -11.03 8.01
N GLY A 4 -5.60 -12.11 8.06
CA GLY A 4 -4.14 -12.01 8.07
C GLY A 4 -3.58 -11.37 6.81
N THR A 5 -3.94 -11.92 5.64
CA THR A 5 -3.52 -11.39 4.33
C THR A 5 -4.04 -9.99 4.09
N LEU A 6 -5.30 -9.72 4.50
CA LEU A 6 -5.87 -8.38 4.44
C LEU A 6 -5.04 -7.37 5.24
N LEU A 7 -4.74 -7.69 6.50
CA LEU A 7 -3.97 -6.82 7.38
C LEU A 7 -2.54 -6.62 6.87
N ALA A 8 -1.88 -7.68 6.40
CA ALA A 8 -0.54 -7.62 5.83
C ALA A 8 -0.49 -6.68 4.60
N ASN A 9 -1.44 -6.83 3.67
CA ASN A 9 -1.56 -5.97 2.49
C ASN A 9 -1.87 -4.52 2.85
N ILE A 10 -2.79 -4.28 3.80
CA ILE A 10 -3.14 -2.94 4.27
C ILE A 10 -1.93 -2.26 4.92
N ILE A 11 -1.29 -2.92 5.91
CA ILE A 11 -0.15 -2.37 6.64
C ILE A 11 1.01 -2.09 5.70
N GLY A 12 1.36 -3.05 4.83
CA GLY A 12 2.42 -2.88 3.84
C GLY A 12 2.14 -1.72 2.87
N SER A 13 0.89 -1.55 2.44
CA SER A 13 0.50 -0.45 1.55
C SER A 13 0.60 0.92 2.22
N TYR A 14 0.22 1.03 3.51
CA TYR A 14 0.37 2.27 4.27
C TYR A 14 1.84 2.64 4.52
N ILE A 15 2.67 1.65 4.87
CA ILE A 15 4.12 1.86 5.02
C ILE A 15 4.71 2.30 3.69
N TYR A 16 4.38 1.61 2.59
CA TYR A 16 4.82 1.99 1.24
C TYR A 16 4.51 3.46 0.94
N LEU A 17 3.25 3.87 1.15
CA LEU A 17 2.83 5.25 0.91
C LEU A 17 3.61 6.27 1.75
N GLY A 18 3.78 6.01 3.05
CA GLY A 18 4.53 6.89 3.94
C GLY A 18 5.99 7.03 3.52
N MET A 19 6.63 5.92 3.13
CA MET A 19 8.01 5.91 2.67
C MET A 19 8.19 6.65 1.34
N VAL A 20 7.24 6.50 0.40
CA VAL A 20 7.23 7.29 -0.84
C VAL A 20 7.06 8.78 -0.54
N ALA A 21 6.16 9.15 0.36
CA ALA A 21 5.97 10.55 0.75
C ALA A 21 7.26 11.16 1.34
N ILE A 22 7.95 10.44 2.24
CA ILE A 22 9.23 10.90 2.80
C ILE A 22 10.27 11.08 1.69
N LYS A 23 10.39 10.11 0.76
CA LYS A 23 11.36 10.16 -0.33
C LYS A 23 11.15 11.35 -1.27
N GLU A 24 9.90 11.65 -1.63
CA GLU A 24 9.57 12.68 -2.62
C GLU A 24 9.62 14.09 -2.03
N TYR A 25 9.14 14.29 -0.81
CA TYR A 25 8.89 15.63 -0.26
C TYR A 25 9.92 16.12 0.74
N VAL A 26 10.76 15.25 1.29
CA VAL A 26 11.83 15.68 2.19
C VAL A 26 13.12 15.87 1.39
N HIS A 27 13.42 17.12 1.03
CA HIS A 27 14.53 17.44 0.12
C HIS A 27 15.93 17.32 0.75
N ILE A 28 16.01 17.30 2.07
CA ILE A 28 17.28 17.23 2.83
C ILE A 28 17.83 15.81 3.03
N LEU A 29 17.24 14.79 2.40
CA LEU A 29 17.74 13.42 2.53
C LEU A 29 19.07 13.20 1.81
N SER A 30 20.02 12.57 2.50
CA SER A 30 21.24 12.06 1.88
C SER A 30 20.94 10.92 0.89
N PRO A 31 21.82 10.69 -0.11
CA PRO A 31 21.65 9.60 -1.08
C PRO A 31 21.51 8.23 -0.42
N LEU A 32 22.27 7.99 0.65
CA LEU A 32 22.23 6.74 1.43
C LEU A 32 20.84 6.51 2.05
N VAL A 33 20.25 7.54 2.66
CA VAL A 33 18.92 7.42 3.27
C VAL A 33 17.84 7.21 2.21
N LYS A 34 17.93 7.89 1.06
CA LYS A 34 17.01 7.64 -0.07
C LYS A 34 17.06 6.18 -0.53
N GLN A 35 18.27 5.61 -0.61
CA GLN A 35 18.44 4.21 -1.00
C GLN A 35 17.89 3.25 0.06
N LEU A 36 18.09 3.54 1.35
CA LEU A 36 17.47 2.77 2.42
C LEU A 36 15.93 2.80 2.35
N ILE A 37 15.35 3.98 2.07
CA ILE A 37 13.90 4.11 1.88
C ILE A 37 13.43 3.25 0.71
N ILE A 38 14.13 3.28 -0.43
CA ILE A 38 13.81 2.42 -1.58
C ILE A 38 13.89 0.94 -1.20
N SER A 39 14.89 0.54 -0.42
CA SER A 39 15.03 -0.84 0.06
C SER A 39 13.87 -1.27 0.97
N ILE A 40 13.32 -0.36 1.79
CA ILE A 40 12.14 -0.66 2.61
C ILE A 40 10.89 -0.79 1.72
N ILE A 41 10.72 0.12 0.77
CA ILE A 41 9.60 0.13 -0.19
C ILE A 41 9.59 -1.18 -1.01
N LEU A 42 10.73 -1.58 -1.56
CA LEU A 42 10.82 -2.73 -2.47
C LEU A 42 11.01 -4.05 -1.72
N GLY A 43 11.78 -4.06 -0.63
CA GLY A 43 12.10 -5.26 0.14
C GLY A 43 11.06 -5.56 1.21
N TYR A 44 10.96 -4.71 2.23
CA TYR A 44 10.06 -4.96 3.38
C TYR A 44 8.59 -4.99 2.95
N CYS A 45 8.10 -3.94 2.29
CA CYS A 45 6.71 -3.92 1.83
C CYS A 45 6.44 -4.97 0.75
N GLY A 46 7.43 -5.27 -0.11
CA GLY A 46 7.33 -6.32 -1.12
C GLY A 46 7.15 -7.72 -0.52
N CYS A 47 7.87 -8.03 0.57
CA CYS A 47 7.74 -9.31 1.26
C CYS A 47 6.52 -9.39 2.18
N LEU A 48 6.09 -8.27 2.75
CA LEU A 48 4.92 -8.22 3.64
C LEU A 48 3.61 -8.34 2.88
N THR A 49 3.53 -7.74 1.68
CA THR A 49 2.34 -7.79 0.84
C THR A 49 2.34 -9.02 -0.08
N THR A 50 1.16 -9.52 -0.44
CA THR A 50 1.02 -10.68 -1.31
C THR A 50 -0.23 -10.59 -2.18
N ILE A 51 -0.05 -10.90 -3.47
CA ILE A 51 -1.15 -11.06 -4.44
C ILE A 51 -1.53 -12.54 -4.59
N SER A 52 -0.56 -13.46 -4.54
CA SER A 52 -0.82 -14.89 -4.75
C SER A 52 -1.73 -15.47 -3.66
N THR A 53 -1.42 -15.21 -2.39
CA THR A 53 -2.25 -15.66 -1.27
C THR A 53 -3.63 -15.01 -1.31
N PHE A 54 -3.69 -13.73 -1.70
CA PHE A 54 -4.95 -13.00 -1.83
C PHE A 54 -5.86 -13.58 -2.92
N ILE A 55 -5.29 -13.97 -4.07
CA ILE A 55 -6.06 -14.63 -5.15
C ILE A 55 -6.55 -16.00 -4.69
N LEU A 56 -5.71 -16.80 -4.03
CA LEU A 56 -6.10 -18.11 -3.50
C LEU A 56 -7.26 -17.98 -2.50
N GLU A 57 -7.18 -16.99 -1.61
CA GLU A 57 -8.24 -16.69 -0.66
C GLU A 57 -9.56 -16.30 -1.33
N LEU A 58 -9.51 -15.50 -2.39
CA LEU A 58 -10.69 -15.15 -3.19
C LEU A 58 -11.32 -16.38 -3.86
N ASP A 59 -10.49 -17.32 -4.34
CA ASP A 59 -10.95 -18.56 -4.97
C ASP A 59 -11.64 -19.51 -3.98
N THR A 60 -11.21 -19.52 -2.70
CA THR A 60 -11.85 -20.35 -1.66
C THR A 60 -13.27 -19.91 -1.26
N ILE A 61 -13.70 -18.70 -1.61
CA ILE A 61 -15.01 -18.15 -1.23
C ILE A 61 -16.10 -18.72 -2.17
N LYS A 62 -16.96 -19.60 -1.62
CA LYS A 62 -17.98 -20.33 -2.40
C LYS A 62 -19.05 -19.46 -3.08
N LYS A 63 -19.33 -18.26 -2.56
CA LYS A 63 -20.39 -17.37 -3.09
C LYS A 63 -19.77 -16.22 -3.88
N ARG A 64 -19.98 -16.22 -5.20
CA ARG A 64 -19.44 -15.19 -6.13
C ARG A 64 -19.68 -13.74 -5.70
N LYS A 65 -20.87 -13.42 -5.16
CA LYS A 65 -21.17 -12.06 -4.67
C LYS A 65 -20.21 -11.59 -3.58
N TYR A 66 -19.76 -12.49 -2.69
CA TYR A 66 -18.82 -12.15 -1.63
C TYR A 66 -17.38 -12.07 -2.12
N ILE A 67 -17.00 -12.81 -3.17
CA ILE A 67 -15.70 -12.68 -3.85
C ILE A 67 -15.54 -11.26 -4.40
N TYR A 68 -16.51 -10.83 -5.23
CA TYR A 68 -16.46 -9.52 -5.85
C TYR A 68 -16.54 -8.41 -4.81
N ALA A 69 -17.44 -8.50 -3.84
CA ALA A 69 -17.52 -7.51 -2.76
C ALA A 69 -16.20 -7.42 -1.99
N TYR A 70 -15.63 -8.56 -1.57
CA TYR A 70 -14.37 -8.57 -0.81
C TYR A 70 -13.19 -8.04 -1.62
N GLY A 71 -13.00 -8.54 -2.85
CA GLY A 71 -11.91 -8.10 -3.72
C GLY A 71 -12.01 -6.62 -4.09
N ILE A 72 -13.20 -6.16 -4.48
CA ILE A 72 -13.42 -4.76 -4.88
C ILE A 72 -13.27 -3.83 -3.68
N ILE A 73 -13.89 -4.14 -2.53
CA ILE A 73 -13.83 -3.26 -1.36
C ILE A 73 -12.39 -3.11 -0.89
N THR A 74 -11.63 -4.20 -0.82
CA THR A 74 -10.25 -4.15 -0.31
C THR A 74 -9.32 -3.39 -1.24
N VAL A 75 -9.39 -3.65 -2.55
CA VAL A 75 -8.56 -2.93 -3.54
C VAL A 75 -8.97 -1.47 -3.66
N LEU A 76 -10.26 -1.17 -3.82
CA LEU A 76 -10.73 0.21 -3.93
C LEU A 76 -10.46 1.00 -2.66
N PHE A 77 -10.62 0.42 -1.48
CA PHE A 77 -10.35 1.12 -0.23
C PHE A 77 -8.88 1.54 -0.15
N ILE A 78 -7.94 0.63 -0.42
CA ILE A 78 -6.52 0.95 -0.44
C ILE A 78 -6.21 1.99 -1.51
N GLN A 79 -6.78 1.86 -2.72
CA GLN A 79 -6.54 2.78 -3.83
C GLN A 79 -7.07 4.19 -3.56
N ILE A 80 -8.28 4.30 -3.01
CA ILE A 80 -8.90 5.58 -2.65
C ILE A 80 -8.07 6.28 -1.58
N VAL A 81 -7.66 5.55 -0.55
CA VAL A 81 -6.78 6.09 0.50
C VAL A 81 -5.46 6.58 -0.09
N TYR A 82 -4.87 5.82 -1.01
CA TYR A 82 -3.63 6.19 -1.68
C TYR A 82 -3.77 7.50 -2.47
N ILE A 83 -4.87 7.66 -3.22
CA ILE A 83 -5.17 8.87 -3.99
C ILE A 83 -5.38 10.07 -3.05
N ILE A 84 -6.20 9.93 -2.01
CA ILE A 84 -6.52 11.03 -1.09
C ILE A 84 -5.27 11.49 -0.34
N LEU A 85 -4.53 10.55 0.26
CA LEU A 85 -3.35 10.87 1.03
C LEU A 85 -2.22 11.40 0.14
N GLY A 86 -2.01 10.79 -1.03
CA GLY A 86 -1.03 11.27 -2.02
C GLY A 86 -1.35 12.69 -2.51
N ALA A 87 -2.61 12.97 -2.84
CA ALA A 87 -3.04 14.31 -3.25
C ALA A 87 -2.90 15.33 -2.11
N LYS A 88 -3.29 14.97 -0.88
CA LYS A 88 -3.10 15.82 0.31
C LYS A 88 -1.62 16.15 0.53
N PHE A 89 -0.76 15.15 0.47
CA PHE A 89 0.68 15.33 0.68
C PHE A 89 1.29 16.22 -0.40
N SER A 90 0.91 16.00 -1.66
CA SER A 90 1.31 16.83 -2.79
C SER A 90 0.90 18.29 -2.63
N TYR A 91 -0.34 18.53 -2.19
CA TYR A 91 -0.85 19.88 -1.94
C TYR A 91 -0.10 20.56 -0.79
N LEU A 92 0.15 19.86 0.32
CA LEU A 92 0.81 20.42 1.51
C LEU A 92 2.30 20.74 1.28
N CYS A 93 2.96 19.97 0.42
CA CYS A 93 4.39 20.14 0.13
C CYS A 93 4.66 20.88 -1.19
N SER A 94 3.63 21.38 -1.88
CA SER A 94 3.83 22.27 -3.03
C SER A 94 4.47 23.58 -2.55
N PRO A 95 5.57 24.04 -3.17
CA PRO A 95 6.08 25.39 -2.91
C PRO A 95 4.99 26.39 -3.31
N GLN A 96 4.67 27.32 -2.40
CA GLN A 96 3.88 28.51 -2.72
C GLN A 96 4.78 29.60 -3.31
#